data_AF-A0A2N2J088-F1
#
_entry.id   AF-A0A2N2J088-F1
#
_cell.length_a   1.000
_cell.length_b   1.000
_cell.length_c   1.000
_cell.angle_alpha   90.00
_cell.angle_beta   90.00
_cell.angle_gamma   90.00
#
_symmetry.space_group_name_H-M   'P 1'
#
loop_
_entity.id
_entity.type
_entity.pdbx_description
1 polymer ?
#
loop_
_entity_poly.entity_id
_entity_poly.type
_entity_poly.pdbx_seq_one_letter_code
_entity_poly.pdbx_strand_id
1 'polypeptide(L)'
;MPPNNFKSDESFLSKIAIGAAGTNATIEALTAMGFRPIELERGSSGYKIWKKIKIKRVRVPDILCLRTGLRFESRGKTKLEISMSHSLNEPSRCWDVCMRTDDYVSIILLEAVENSIVDYRRISPVMFIRVSDMQAAFVAEDVKITTPKGVEEGSEIRVIWPCATANAASVVETIAPNVRLRPNDGGRAQTIRLRRAGGDLPALVQVGDAVEANEIVAACVPVVKFIPLPAEVDEEHFRGRLTSVKLNERYAAAKALRYRGYGAECQGILEARMNDGDEDIYVQLEAAAALAAHNHESGWRFIEDKLRGMTLEIPVATQLETVIVVSEIPTERSERILISVLQDDDWDEEIRAGAAWGLGQFDSEQSAVALVNTFNSNKREIQIEAARALLLITPGNEGFLVDLLKTTTDDKRDGLAWALARSGGFDPASMFDGTSNDNLRRWISYIIGRGQEKFVAEQIEAIRGVDQEVYFAATVLWQILGSWVHDLKEY
;
A
#
# COMPACT_ATOMS: atom_id res chain seq x y z
N MET A 1 11.22 -33.76 12.83
CA MET A 1 11.89 -32.50 12.49
C MET A 1 11.28 -31.42 13.36
N PRO A 2 12.04 -30.51 13.97
CA PRO A 2 11.43 -29.40 14.70
C PRO A 2 10.60 -28.57 13.72
N PRO A 3 9.45 -28.01 14.16
CA PRO A 3 8.66 -27.13 13.30
C PRO A 3 9.52 -25.90 13.00
N ASN A 4 9.84 -25.69 11.72
CA ASN A 4 10.43 -24.44 11.25
C ASN A 4 9.51 -23.30 11.68
N ASN A 5 9.96 -22.50 12.65
CA ASN A 5 9.20 -21.41 13.22
C ASN A 5 9.26 -20.21 12.27
N PHE A 6 8.57 -20.32 11.13
CA PHE A 6 8.31 -19.17 10.26
C PHE A 6 7.49 -18.15 11.06
N LYS A 7 7.80 -16.85 10.90
CA LYS A 7 6.93 -15.76 11.38
C LYS A 7 5.50 -16.10 10.95
N SER A 8 4.54 -16.04 11.88
CA SER A 8 3.14 -16.26 11.53
C SER A 8 2.75 -15.33 10.38
N ASP A 9 1.86 -15.80 9.49
CA ASP A 9 1.31 -14.99 8.39
C ASP A 9 0.84 -13.61 8.90
N GLU A 10 0.33 -13.54 10.14
CA GLU A 10 -0.08 -12.30 10.83
C GLU A 10 1.09 -11.33 11.10
N SER A 11 2.23 -11.82 11.59
CA SER A 11 3.40 -10.97 11.86
C SER A 11 4.00 -10.40 10.58
N PHE A 12 3.97 -11.17 9.49
CA PHE A 12 4.41 -10.70 8.18
C PHE A 12 3.43 -9.67 7.61
N LEU A 13 2.12 -9.94 7.66
CA LEU A 13 1.08 -9.02 7.23
C LEU A 13 1.16 -7.67 7.97
N SER A 14 1.33 -7.70 9.29
CA SER A 14 1.49 -6.49 10.11
C SER A 14 2.66 -5.62 9.64
N LYS A 15 3.80 -6.21 9.28
CA LYS A 15 4.96 -5.45 8.80
C LYS A 15 4.71 -4.77 7.46
N ILE A 16 4.04 -5.45 6.53
CA ILE A 16 3.71 -4.86 5.23
C ILE A 16 2.66 -3.76 5.42
N ALA A 17 1.66 -3.97 6.27
CA ALA A 17 0.66 -2.95 6.58
C ALA A 17 1.27 -1.68 7.21
N ILE A 18 2.27 -1.82 8.09
CA ILE A 18 3.05 -0.68 8.62
C ILE A 18 3.78 0.07 7.48
N GLY A 19 4.38 -0.68 6.54
CA GLY A 19 5.02 -0.10 5.36
C GLY A 19 4.03 0.72 4.52
N ALA A 20 2.90 0.10 4.17
CA ALA A 20 1.81 0.70 3.41
C ALA A 20 1.29 1.99 4.04
N ALA A 21 0.97 1.96 5.34
CA ALA A 21 0.52 3.13 6.08
C ALA A 21 1.57 4.26 6.09
N GLY A 22 2.86 3.90 6.18
CA GLY A 22 3.95 4.88 6.08
C GLY A 22 4.03 5.52 4.70
N THR A 23 3.92 4.73 3.64
CA THR A 23 3.94 5.21 2.25
C THR A 23 2.77 6.15 1.98
N ASN A 24 1.56 5.77 2.39
CA ASN A 24 0.37 6.60 2.24
C ASN A 24 0.50 7.93 3.01
N ALA A 25 0.96 7.90 4.26
CA ALA A 25 1.22 9.11 5.04
C ALA A 25 2.27 10.04 4.38
N THR A 26 3.26 9.46 3.71
CA THR A 26 4.29 10.21 2.97
C THR A 26 3.73 10.84 1.70
N ILE A 27 2.93 10.10 0.93
CA ILE A 27 2.23 10.59 -0.25
C ILE A 27 1.31 11.77 0.13
N GLU A 28 0.54 11.64 1.21
CA GLU A 28 -0.33 12.72 1.73
C GLU A 28 0.48 13.97 2.09
N ALA A 29 1.57 13.81 2.84
CA ALA A 29 2.42 14.93 3.25
C ALA A 29 3.08 15.64 2.04
N LEU A 30 3.59 14.88 1.06
CA LEU A 30 4.17 15.43 -0.16
C LEU A 30 3.13 16.15 -1.01
N THR A 31 1.92 15.60 -1.13
CA THR A 31 0.81 16.23 -1.85
C THR A 31 0.43 17.56 -1.20
N ALA A 32 0.34 17.60 0.13
CA ALA A 32 0.08 18.85 0.87
C ALA A 32 1.17 19.92 0.67
N MET A 33 2.42 19.51 0.39
CA MET A 33 3.52 20.41 0.06
C MET A 33 3.57 20.83 -1.43
N GLY A 34 2.62 20.39 -2.26
CA GLY A 34 2.54 20.75 -3.68
C GLY A 34 3.39 19.90 -4.62
N PHE A 35 3.92 18.76 -4.13
CA PHE A 35 4.49 17.73 -4.99
C PHE A 35 3.37 16.97 -5.72
N ARG A 36 3.74 16.16 -6.72
CA ARG A 36 2.84 15.24 -7.42
C ARG A 36 3.35 13.80 -7.26
N PRO A 37 3.24 13.21 -6.05
CA PRO A 37 3.76 11.88 -5.78
C PRO A 37 2.91 10.80 -6.47
N ILE A 38 3.58 9.75 -6.93
CA ILE A 38 2.99 8.48 -7.33
C ILE A 38 3.76 7.35 -6.65
N GLU A 39 3.10 6.20 -6.52
CA GLU A 39 3.78 4.96 -6.16
C GLU A 39 4.81 4.61 -7.24
N LEU A 40 6.07 4.45 -6.85
CA LEU A 40 7.14 3.96 -7.71
C LEU A 40 7.34 2.46 -7.49
N GLU A 41 7.60 2.02 -6.25
CA GLU A 41 7.58 0.59 -5.91
C GLU A 41 6.13 0.11 -5.85
N ARG A 42 5.72 -0.64 -6.88
CA ARG A 42 4.37 -1.20 -7.01
C ARG A 42 3.97 -2.00 -5.76
N GLY A 43 2.84 -1.66 -5.18
CA GLY A 43 2.29 -2.30 -3.98
C GLY A 43 2.87 -1.79 -2.65
N SER A 44 3.72 -0.77 -2.65
CA SER A 44 4.23 -0.12 -1.42
C SER A 44 3.18 0.69 -0.67
N SER A 45 2.06 1.03 -1.32
CA SER A 45 0.89 1.70 -0.72
C SER A 45 -0.16 0.73 -0.17
N GLY A 46 0.00 -0.58 -0.44
CA GLY A 46 -0.92 -1.63 -0.03
C GLY A 46 -0.21 -2.79 0.68
N TYR A 47 -0.99 -3.78 1.12
CA TYR A 47 -0.47 -4.95 1.84
C TYR A 47 -0.89 -6.29 1.24
N LYS A 48 -1.15 -6.30 -0.07
CA LYS A 48 -1.48 -7.53 -0.82
C LYS A 48 -0.27 -8.46 -0.87
N ILE A 49 -0.50 -9.71 -0.45
CA ILE A 49 0.49 -10.80 -0.52
C ILE A 49 0.02 -11.80 -1.58
N TRP A 50 0.92 -12.13 -2.50
CA TRP A 50 0.78 -13.24 -3.47
C TRP A 50 1.44 -14.47 -2.86
N LYS A 51 0.66 -15.48 -2.48
CA LYS A 51 1.16 -16.60 -1.66
C LYS A 51 1.88 -17.64 -2.51
N LYS A 52 1.40 -17.88 -3.74
CA LYS A 52 1.94 -18.94 -4.62
C LYS A 52 3.02 -18.43 -5.56
N ILE A 53 2.88 -17.20 -6.04
CA ILE A 53 3.81 -16.61 -7.01
C ILE A 53 4.70 -15.59 -6.33
N LYS A 54 5.99 -15.92 -6.20
CA LYS A 54 6.99 -14.99 -5.68
C LYS A 54 7.44 -14.03 -6.78
N ILE A 55 6.98 -12.78 -6.69
CA ILE A 55 7.43 -11.69 -7.57
C ILE A 55 8.68 -11.04 -6.96
N LYS A 56 9.80 -11.02 -7.69
CA LYS A 56 10.99 -10.24 -7.32
C LYS A 56 11.05 -9.01 -8.22
N ARG A 57 10.56 -7.87 -7.72
CA ARG A 57 10.51 -6.60 -8.46
C ARG A 57 11.85 -5.87 -8.47
N VAL A 58 11.95 -4.87 -9.34
CA VAL A 58 13.07 -3.92 -9.36
C VAL A 58 13.13 -3.20 -8.02
N ARG A 59 14.31 -3.19 -7.40
CA ARG A 59 14.53 -2.43 -6.18
C ARG A 59 14.59 -0.94 -6.52
N VAL A 60 13.64 -0.17 -6.01
CA VAL A 60 13.46 1.26 -6.24
C VAL A 60 12.94 1.92 -4.96
N PRO A 61 13.07 3.25 -4.80
CA PRO A 61 12.34 3.93 -3.74
C PRO A 61 10.82 3.75 -3.87
N ASP A 62 10.10 3.79 -2.75
CA ASP A 62 8.65 3.61 -2.72
C ASP A 62 7.88 4.62 -3.59
N ILE A 63 8.32 5.88 -3.63
CA ILE A 63 7.55 7.00 -4.21
C ILE A 63 8.40 7.78 -5.22
N LEU A 64 7.78 8.22 -6.32
CA LEU A 64 8.34 9.16 -7.29
C LEU A 64 7.46 10.41 -7.38
N CYS A 65 8.05 11.60 -7.32
CA CYS A 65 7.35 12.84 -7.65
C CYS A 65 7.44 13.13 -9.15
N LEU A 66 6.30 13.14 -9.83
CA LEU A 66 6.20 13.46 -11.26
C LEU A 66 6.61 14.90 -11.58
N ARG A 67 6.36 15.83 -10.64
CA ARG A 67 6.66 17.25 -10.83
C ARG A 67 8.15 17.55 -10.77
N THR A 68 8.89 16.88 -9.90
CA THR A 68 10.27 17.25 -9.56
C THR A 68 11.30 16.18 -9.92
N GLY A 69 10.87 14.95 -10.21
CA GLY A 69 11.75 13.81 -10.45
C GLY A 69 12.42 13.23 -9.19
N LEU A 70 12.18 13.84 -8.02
CA LEU A 70 12.65 13.36 -6.72
C LEU A 70 11.96 12.06 -6.33
N ARG A 71 12.69 11.20 -5.62
CA ARG A 71 12.17 9.93 -5.12
C ARG A 71 12.29 9.86 -3.61
N PHE A 72 11.39 9.09 -3.00
CA PHE A 72 11.27 8.98 -1.57
C PHE A 72 11.15 7.52 -1.17
N GLU A 73 12.01 7.08 -0.26
CA GLU A 73 11.86 5.83 0.46
C GLU A 73 11.01 6.09 1.71
N SER A 74 9.98 5.28 1.91
CA SER A 74 9.11 5.35 3.07
C SER A 74 9.52 4.36 4.14
N ARG A 75 9.57 4.84 5.39
CA ARG A 75 9.86 4.00 6.56
C ARG A 75 8.84 4.26 7.66
N GLY A 76 7.72 3.54 7.58
CA GLY A 76 6.82 3.35 8.70
C GLY A 76 7.51 2.58 9.85
N LYS A 77 7.35 3.07 11.08
CA LYS A 77 7.93 2.49 12.29
C LYS A 77 6.88 2.39 13.38
N THR A 78 6.92 1.34 14.19
CA THR A 78 6.18 1.25 15.47
C THR A 78 7.02 1.68 16.67
N LYS A 79 8.32 1.89 16.45
CA LYS A 79 9.24 2.53 17.37
C LYS A 79 10.11 3.49 16.57
N LEU A 80 10.05 4.78 16.90
CA LEU A 80 10.74 5.78 16.10
C LEU A 80 12.26 5.58 16.18
N GLU A 81 12.85 5.37 15.02
CA GLU A 81 14.29 5.18 14.82
C GLU A 81 14.59 5.48 13.35
N ILE A 82 15.65 6.25 13.08
CA ILE A 82 16.17 6.39 11.72
C ILE A 82 16.98 5.12 11.43
N SER A 83 16.37 4.14 10.75
CA SER A 83 17.06 2.90 10.43
C SER A 83 16.67 2.28 9.10
N MET A 84 17.67 1.66 8.48
CA MET A 84 17.60 0.99 7.18
C MET A 84 18.17 -0.42 7.27
N SER A 85 17.58 -1.38 6.54
CA SER A 85 18.17 -2.71 6.37
C SER A 85 19.42 -2.64 5.50
N HIS A 86 20.43 -3.42 5.86
CA HIS A 86 21.73 -3.44 5.20
C HIS A 86 22.33 -4.84 5.20
N SER A 87 23.11 -5.15 4.18
CA SER A 87 23.93 -6.36 4.11
C SER A 87 25.39 -6.00 3.88
N LEU A 88 26.28 -6.59 4.67
CA LEU A 88 27.74 -6.50 4.47
C LEU A 88 28.22 -7.44 3.36
N ASN A 89 27.46 -8.51 3.10
CA ASN A 89 27.90 -9.62 2.24
C ASN A 89 27.21 -9.62 0.88
N GLU A 90 26.09 -8.91 0.73
CA GLU A 90 25.32 -8.83 -0.51
C GLU A 90 25.23 -7.37 -0.97
N PRO A 91 26.07 -6.93 -1.93
CA PRO A 91 26.07 -5.54 -2.40
C PRO A 91 24.70 -5.07 -2.92
N SER A 92 23.92 -5.96 -3.54
CA SER A 92 22.54 -5.69 -3.99
C SER A 92 21.54 -5.48 -2.85
N ARG A 93 21.95 -5.77 -1.60
CA ARG A 93 21.22 -5.55 -0.35
C ARG A 93 21.84 -4.43 0.50
N CYS A 94 22.80 -3.66 -0.03
CA CYS A 94 23.23 -2.42 0.63
C CYS A 94 22.05 -1.47 0.81
N TRP A 95 22.08 -0.63 1.84
CA TRP A 95 20.90 0.16 2.23
C TRP A 95 20.54 1.20 1.17
N ASP A 96 21.52 1.72 0.43
CA ASP A 96 21.42 2.81 -0.55
C ASP A 96 21.62 2.41 -2.02
N VAL A 97 21.80 1.12 -2.35
CA VAL A 97 22.22 0.64 -3.69
C VAL A 97 21.34 1.11 -4.86
N CYS A 98 20.07 1.47 -4.60
CA CYS A 98 19.12 1.95 -5.61
C CYS A 98 18.65 3.40 -5.37
N MET A 99 19.26 4.11 -4.43
CA MET A 99 18.95 5.50 -4.11
C MET A 99 19.94 6.46 -4.77
N ARG A 100 19.46 7.64 -5.14
CA ARG A 100 20.29 8.78 -5.56
C ARG A 100 20.66 9.60 -4.34
N THR A 101 21.70 10.41 -4.46
CA THR A 101 22.13 11.34 -3.41
C THR A 101 21.09 12.43 -3.10
N ASP A 102 20.23 12.75 -4.07
CA ASP A 102 19.14 13.73 -3.94
C ASP A 102 17.79 13.10 -3.56
N ASP A 103 17.70 11.78 -3.44
CA ASP A 103 16.51 11.13 -2.87
C ASP A 103 16.37 11.44 -1.37
N TYR A 104 15.19 11.19 -0.85
CA TYR A 104 14.87 11.34 0.58
C TYR A 104 14.41 10.03 1.20
N VAL A 105 14.72 9.83 2.47
CA VAL A 105 14.08 8.85 3.33
C VAL A 105 13.08 9.58 4.22
N SER A 106 11.85 9.08 4.27
CA SER A 106 10.81 9.57 5.17
C SER A 106 10.64 8.62 6.35
N ILE A 107 10.58 9.16 7.57
CA ILE A 107 10.38 8.42 8.82
C ILE A 107 9.04 8.84 9.42
N ILE A 108 8.21 7.84 9.73
CA ILE A 108 6.86 8.03 10.26
C ILE A 108 6.64 7.05 11.43
N LEU A 109 6.18 7.55 12.58
CA LEU A 109 5.73 6.71 13.69
C LEU A 109 4.24 6.39 13.53
N LEU A 110 3.96 5.10 13.62
CA LEU A 110 2.65 4.50 13.46
C LEU A 110 2.28 3.71 14.71
N GLU A 111 0.99 3.73 15.03
CA GLU A 111 0.39 2.95 16.10
C GLU A 111 -0.79 2.14 15.55
N ALA A 112 -0.94 0.89 15.98
CA ALA A 112 -2.10 0.09 15.59
C ALA A 112 -3.39 0.72 16.12
N VAL A 113 -4.44 0.74 15.29
CA VAL A 113 -5.77 1.14 15.73
C VAL A 113 -6.38 -0.04 16.47
N GLU A 114 -6.64 0.14 17.77
CA GLU A 114 -7.14 -0.91 18.66
C GLU A 114 -6.25 -2.16 18.61
N ASN A 115 -6.81 -3.32 18.24
CA ASN A 115 -6.09 -4.58 18.08
C ASN A 115 -5.96 -5.00 16.60
N SER A 116 -6.09 -4.04 15.66
CA SER A 116 -5.96 -4.33 14.23
C SER A 116 -4.51 -4.68 13.88
N ILE A 117 -4.34 -5.66 12.99
CA ILE A 117 -3.04 -6.03 12.44
C ILE A 117 -2.75 -5.32 11.11
N VAL A 118 -3.74 -4.64 10.51
CA VAL A 118 -3.63 -3.95 9.22
C VAL A 118 -3.90 -2.45 9.30
N ASP A 119 -4.63 -1.98 10.31
CA ASP A 119 -4.99 -0.57 10.44
C ASP A 119 -4.02 0.14 11.39
N TYR A 120 -3.28 1.11 10.85
CA TYR A 120 -2.33 1.91 11.59
C TYR A 120 -2.61 3.39 11.43
N ARG A 121 -2.56 4.12 12.53
CA ARG A 121 -2.68 5.59 12.55
C ARG A 121 -1.32 6.25 12.74
N ARG A 122 -1.12 7.38 12.07
CA ARG A 122 0.06 8.23 12.25
C ARG A 122 0.03 8.96 13.60
N ILE A 123 1.13 8.87 14.34
CA ILE A 123 1.31 9.52 15.66
C ILE A 123 2.57 10.41 15.75
N SER A 124 3.25 10.66 14.63
CA SER A 124 4.33 11.66 14.50
C SER A 124 4.10 12.56 13.28
N PRO A 125 4.79 13.71 13.19
CA PRO A 125 4.99 14.36 11.90
C PRO A 125 5.71 13.43 10.92
N VAL A 126 5.56 13.68 9.62
CA VAL A 126 6.36 13.04 8.57
C VAL A 126 7.67 13.80 8.47
N MET A 127 8.78 13.10 8.67
CA MET A 127 10.11 13.67 8.75
C MET A 127 10.99 13.14 7.63
N PHE A 128 11.69 14.03 6.94
CA PHE A 128 12.49 13.73 5.76
C PHE A 128 13.97 13.93 6.02
N ILE A 129 14.76 13.04 5.43
CA ILE A 129 16.22 13.02 5.56
C ILE A 129 16.78 12.82 4.16
N ARG A 130 17.73 13.67 3.75
CA ARG A 130 18.34 13.54 2.44
C ARG A 130 19.32 12.37 2.43
N VAL A 131 19.30 11.57 1.38
CA VAL A 131 20.18 10.39 1.26
C VAL A 131 21.66 10.77 1.29
N SER A 132 22.05 11.89 0.69
CA SER A 132 23.43 12.40 0.77
C SER A 132 23.92 12.59 2.20
N ASP A 133 23.04 13.06 3.10
CA ASP A 133 23.40 13.32 4.49
C ASP A 133 23.52 12.00 5.27
N MET A 134 22.64 11.04 4.97
CA MET A 134 22.73 9.69 5.52
C MET A 134 24.02 8.98 5.07
N GLN A 135 24.41 9.12 3.80
CA GLN A 135 25.66 8.60 3.25
C GLN A 135 26.88 9.25 3.90
N ALA A 136 26.88 10.56 4.08
CA ALA A 136 27.96 11.27 4.75
C ALA A 136 28.15 10.77 6.20
N ALA A 137 27.07 10.66 6.97
CA ALA A 137 27.11 10.13 8.33
C ALA A 137 27.52 8.64 8.38
N PHE A 138 27.14 7.84 7.38
CA PHE A 138 27.56 6.45 7.26
C PHE A 138 29.08 6.34 7.04
N VAL A 139 29.63 7.13 6.13
CA VAL A 139 31.08 7.17 5.84
C VAL A 139 31.88 7.73 7.02
N ALA A 140 31.32 8.68 7.77
CA ALA A 140 31.92 9.24 8.98
C ALA A 140 31.86 8.30 10.20
N GLU A 141 31.24 7.12 10.06
CA GLU A 141 31.02 6.16 11.16
C GLU A 141 30.16 6.73 12.32
N ASP A 142 29.33 7.75 12.05
CA ASP A 142 28.39 8.36 13.00
C ASP A 142 27.10 7.51 13.19
N VAL A 143 27.12 6.27 12.71
CA VAL A 143 26.01 5.33 12.69
C VAL A 143 26.26 4.15 13.63
N LYS A 144 25.18 3.49 14.04
CA LYS A 144 25.25 2.23 14.78
C LYS A 144 24.84 1.09 13.86
N ILE A 145 25.69 0.08 13.77
CA ILE A 145 25.41 -1.15 13.04
C ILE A 145 25.02 -2.23 14.04
N THR A 146 23.84 -2.84 13.87
CA THR A 146 23.40 -3.94 14.73
C THR A 146 24.09 -5.25 14.37
N THR A 147 24.29 -6.13 15.33
CA THR A 147 24.67 -7.52 15.06
C THR A 147 23.49 -8.31 14.46
N PRO A 148 23.74 -9.30 13.59
CA PRO A 148 22.69 -10.17 13.05
C PRO A 148 21.92 -10.86 14.19
N LYS A 149 20.59 -10.96 14.06
CA LYS A 149 19.76 -11.71 15.00
C LYS A 149 19.66 -13.18 14.58
N GLY A 150 20.66 -13.97 14.98
CA GLY A 150 20.61 -15.44 14.86
C GLY A 150 20.42 -15.99 13.44
N VAL A 151 20.36 -17.31 13.31
CA VAL A 151 20.30 -18.03 12.01
C VAL A 151 18.91 -17.94 11.36
N GLU A 152 17.88 -17.57 12.13
CA GLU A 152 16.46 -17.61 11.72
C GLU A 152 15.93 -16.30 11.10
N GLU A 153 16.56 -15.13 11.34
CA GLU A 153 16.02 -13.83 10.87
C GLU A 153 16.67 -13.29 9.58
N GLY A 154 17.59 -14.04 8.98
CA GLY A 154 18.37 -13.59 7.83
C GLY A 154 19.64 -12.84 8.23
N SER A 155 20.60 -12.78 7.32
CA SER A 155 21.92 -12.15 7.51
C SER A 155 21.87 -10.61 7.52
N GLU A 156 20.68 -10.00 7.41
CA GLU A 156 20.51 -8.56 7.30
C GLU A 156 20.71 -7.87 8.66
N ILE A 157 21.66 -6.94 8.68
CA ILE A 157 21.91 -6.02 9.79
C ILE A 157 21.10 -4.75 9.58
N ARG A 158 20.97 -3.93 10.62
CA ARG A 158 20.39 -2.59 10.51
C ARG A 158 21.46 -1.54 10.73
N VAL A 159 21.44 -0.53 9.88
CA VAL A 159 22.16 0.73 10.10
C VAL A 159 21.19 1.68 10.78
N ILE A 160 21.61 2.26 11.89
CA ILE A 160 20.83 3.16 12.72
C ILE A 160 21.56 4.50 12.80
N TRP A 161 20.92 5.57 12.37
CA TRP A 161 21.40 6.94 12.57
C TRP A 161 20.84 7.42 13.92
N PRO A 162 21.69 7.63 14.95
CA PRO A 162 21.21 8.04 16.26
C PRO A 162 20.35 9.30 16.20
N CYS A 163 19.23 9.27 16.90
CA CYS A 163 18.32 10.40 17.05
C CYS A 163 17.72 10.48 18.46
N ALA A 164 17.03 11.58 18.74
CA ALA A 164 16.27 11.81 19.95
C ALA A 164 14.99 12.59 19.62
N THR A 165 13.93 12.28 20.36
CA THR A 165 12.57 12.75 20.05
C THR A 165 11.98 13.54 21.20
N ALA A 166 11.03 14.43 20.89
CA ALA A 166 10.13 14.99 21.86
C ALA A 166 9.08 13.95 22.28
N ASN A 167 8.85 13.78 23.59
CA ASN A 167 7.84 12.85 24.10
C ASN A 167 6.41 13.40 23.99
N ALA A 168 6.26 14.72 23.93
CA ALA A 168 4.99 15.42 23.87
C ALA A 168 5.17 16.76 23.15
N ALA A 169 4.06 17.36 22.70
CA ALA A 169 4.09 18.71 22.14
C ALA A 169 4.65 19.70 23.17
N SER A 170 5.70 20.41 22.78
CA SER A 170 6.54 21.18 23.72
C SER A 170 7.08 22.46 23.07
N VAL A 171 7.61 23.36 23.91
CA VAL A 171 8.45 24.50 23.48
C VAL A 171 9.89 24.24 23.89
N VAL A 172 10.83 24.54 23.00
CA VAL A 172 12.27 24.44 23.27
C VAL A 172 12.72 25.60 24.18
N GLU A 173 13.18 25.29 25.39
CA GLU A 173 13.66 26.30 26.36
C GLU A 173 15.15 26.59 26.20
N THR A 174 15.96 25.55 26.01
CA THR A 174 17.41 25.67 25.87
C THR A 174 17.92 24.62 24.89
N ILE A 175 19.04 24.90 24.20
CA ILE A 175 19.71 23.95 23.30
C ILE A 175 21.16 23.63 23.71
N ALA A 176 21.71 24.35 24.69
CA ALA A 176 23.07 24.14 25.20
C ALA A 176 23.10 24.21 26.73
N PRO A 177 23.77 23.27 27.44
CA PRO A 177 24.52 22.13 26.90
C PRO A 177 23.66 20.95 26.42
N ASN A 178 22.34 21.01 26.69
CA ASN A 178 21.37 19.98 26.33
C ASN A 178 20.11 20.65 25.77
N VAL A 179 19.35 19.92 24.96
CA VAL A 179 18.00 20.36 24.58
C VAL A 179 17.06 20.14 25.76
N ARG A 180 16.39 21.21 26.20
CA ARG A 180 15.34 21.14 27.23
C ARG A 180 14.01 21.53 26.61
N LEU A 181 13.05 20.62 26.70
CA LEU A 181 11.70 20.80 26.18
C LEU A 181 10.74 20.98 27.36
N ARG A 182 9.92 22.03 27.30
CA ARG A 182 8.82 22.24 28.24
C ARG A 182 7.51 21.81 27.58
N PRO A 183 6.85 20.75 28.08
CA PRO A 183 5.55 20.32 27.58
C PRO A 183 4.50 21.41 27.65
N ASN A 184 3.63 21.47 26.64
CA ASN A 184 2.54 22.43 26.57
C ASN A 184 1.41 22.13 27.58
N ASP A 185 1.28 20.88 28.00
CA ASP A 185 0.30 20.38 28.96
C ASP A 185 0.70 20.62 30.44
N GLY A 186 1.84 21.27 30.69
CA GLY A 186 2.38 21.49 32.03
C GLY A 186 3.05 20.24 32.65
N GLY A 187 3.25 19.18 31.87
CA GLY A 187 3.96 17.98 32.27
C GLY A 187 5.44 18.21 32.61
N ARG A 188 6.13 17.13 33.00
CA ARG A 188 7.55 17.19 33.37
C ARG A 188 8.42 17.55 32.16
N ALA A 189 9.26 18.58 32.32
CA ALA A 189 10.25 18.96 31.31
C ALA A 189 11.15 17.78 30.91
N GLN A 190 11.39 17.64 29.60
CA GLN A 190 12.26 16.62 29.03
C GLN A 190 13.64 17.23 28.75
N THR A 191 14.70 16.53 29.20
CA THR A 191 16.09 16.92 28.91
C THR A 191 16.73 15.89 28.00
N ILE A 192 17.17 16.31 26.82
CA ILE A 192 17.83 15.49 25.82
C ILE A 192 19.33 15.78 25.84
N ARG A 193 20.11 14.77 26.19
CA ARG A 193 21.57 14.85 26.17
C ARG A 193 22.10 14.80 24.74
N LEU A 194 22.81 15.86 24.35
CA LEU A 194 23.44 15.98 23.03
C LEU A 194 24.77 15.23 22.97
N ARG A 195 25.58 15.28 24.04
CA ARG A 195 26.79 14.45 24.14
C ARG A 195 26.46 13.06 24.65
N ARG A 196 26.82 12.02 23.90
CA ARG A 196 26.60 10.61 24.27
C ARG A 196 27.87 9.81 24.09
N ALA A 197 27.97 8.69 24.81
CA ALA A 197 29.13 7.79 24.72
C ALA A 197 29.33 7.14 23.34
N GLY A 198 28.40 7.33 22.39
CA GLY A 198 28.47 6.79 21.03
C GLY A 198 28.15 7.84 19.96
N GLY A 199 28.71 9.04 20.11
CA GLY A 199 28.58 10.16 19.17
C GLY A 199 27.82 11.35 19.75
N ASP A 200 28.21 12.55 19.31
CA ASP A 200 27.46 13.77 19.57
C ASP A 200 26.18 13.79 18.71
N LEU A 201 25.12 14.36 19.27
CA LEU A 201 23.80 14.43 18.66
C LEU A 201 23.45 15.92 18.46
N PRO A 202 23.77 16.51 17.30
CA PRO A 202 23.41 17.89 17.01
C PRO A 202 21.92 18.17 17.26
N ALA A 203 21.62 19.32 17.88
CA ALA A 203 20.25 19.80 17.99
C ALA A 203 19.74 20.25 16.61
N LEU A 204 18.51 19.88 16.28
CA LEU A 204 17.84 20.25 15.02
C LEU A 204 16.80 21.36 15.20
N VAL A 205 16.72 21.92 16.41
CA VAL A 205 15.74 22.92 16.84
C VAL A 205 16.44 24.12 17.43
N GLN A 206 15.74 25.25 17.47
CA GLN A 206 16.17 26.50 18.09
C GLN A 206 15.36 26.80 19.36
N VAL A 207 15.90 27.66 20.21
CA VAL A 207 15.17 28.14 21.40
C VAL A 207 13.92 28.90 20.96
N GLY A 208 12.77 28.54 21.53
CA GLY A 208 11.47 29.11 21.17
C GLY A 208 10.69 28.30 20.15
N ASP A 209 11.29 27.32 19.48
CA ASP A 209 10.57 26.46 18.53
C ASP A 209 9.46 25.67 19.25
N ALA A 210 8.33 25.52 18.58
CA ALA A 210 7.27 24.59 18.96
C ALA A 210 7.54 23.25 18.26
N VAL A 211 7.60 22.17 19.05
CA VAL A 211 7.80 20.81 18.58
C VAL A 211 6.58 19.95 18.87
N GLU A 212 6.32 18.99 18.00
CA GLU A 212 5.21 18.04 18.14
C GLU A 212 5.62 16.79 18.92
N ALA A 213 4.64 16.03 19.41
CA ALA A 213 4.91 14.72 19.98
C ALA A 213 5.57 13.81 18.92
N ASN A 214 6.58 13.04 19.34
CA ASN A 214 7.36 12.13 18.50
C ASN A 214 8.18 12.81 17.38
N GLU A 215 8.34 14.13 17.40
CA GLU A 215 9.23 14.85 16.50
C GLU A 215 10.71 14.59 16.85
N ILE A 216 11.56 14.36 15.85
CA ILE A 216 13.01 14.24 16.02
C ILE A 216 13.59 15.64 16.19
N VAL A 217 14.15 15.91 17.38
CA VAL A 217 14.68 17.24 17.75
C VAL A 217 16.20 17.28 17.83
N ALA A 218 16.86 16.12 17.75
CA ALA A 218 18.30 16.01 17.64
C ALA A 218 18.67 14.70 16.92
N ALA A 219 19.63 14.73 16.01
CA ALA A 219 20.12 13.53 15.31
C ALA A 219 21.52 13.77 14.72
N CYS A 220 22.22 12.69 14.36
CA CYS A 220 23.50 12.78 13.65
C CYS A 220 23.36 13.20 12.16
N VAL A 221 22.13 13.32 11.66
CA VAL A 221 21.80 13.79 10.31
C VAL A 221 20.76 14.90 10.40
N PRO A 222 20.75 15.87 9.45
CA PRO A 222 19.64 16.81 9.33
C PRO A 222 18.32 16.08 9.11
N VAL A 223 17.28 16.53 9.81
CA VAL A 223 15.91 16.04 9.65
C VAL A 223 15.01 17.24 9.46
N VAL A 224 14.17 17.21 8.42
CA VAL A 224 13.26 18.32 8.10
C VAL A 224 11.82 17.84 8.04
N LYS A 225 10.87 18.68 8.45
CA LYS A 225 9.42 18.43 8.27
C LYS A 225 8.89 18.98 6.96
N PHE A 226 9.65 19.84 6.29
CA PHE A 226 9.28 20.51 5.05
C PHE A 226 10.43 20.49 4.07
N ILE A 227 10.15 20.12 2.82
CA ILE A 227 11.10 20.18 1.72
C ILE A 227 10.66 21.33 0.81
N PRO A 228 11.53 22.34 0.58
CA PRO A 228 11.23 23.38 -0.40
C PRO A 228 10.98 22.75 -1.76
N LEU A 229 9.82 23.06 -2.34
CA LEU A 229 9.42 22.50 -3.63
C LEU A 229 10.38 22.95 -4.74
N PRO A 230 11.13 22.04 -5.38
CA PRO A 230 12.02 22.37 -6.49
C PRO A 230 11.25 22.83 -7.74
N ALA A 231 11.99 23.39 -8.70
CA ALA A 231 11.46 23.69 -10.02
C ALA A 231 10.91 22.43 -10.70
N GLU A 232 9.85 22.61 -11.49
CA GLU A 232 9.27 21.51 -12.25
C GLU A 232 10.22 21.04 -13.35
N VAL A 233 10.34 19.73 -13.50
CA VAL A 233 11.16 19.10 -14.54
C VAL A 233 10.34 18.92 -15.82
N ASP A 234 10.97 19.00 -16.98
CA ASP A 234 10.34 18.77 -18.27
C ASP A 234 10.35 17.28 -18.68
N GLU A 235 9.92 16.98 -19.90
CA GLU A 235 9.98 15.63 -20.47
C GLU A 235 11.43 15.15 -20.63
N GLU A 236 12.35 16.05 -20.99
CA GLU A 236 13.76 15.75 -21.21
C GLU A 236 14.40 15.07 -20.01
N HIS A 237 14.05 15.53 -18.81
CA HIS A 237 14.50 14.93 -17.57
C HIS A 237 14.23 13.41 -17.49
N PHE A 238 13.04 12.96 -17.86
CA PHE A 238 12.68 11.55 -17.81
C PHE A 238 13.19 10.80 -19.04
N ARG A 239 13.13 11.43 -20.22
CA ARG A 239 13.63 10.88 -21.47
C ARG A 239 15.11 10.50 -21.38
N GLY A 240 15.96 11.37 -20.84
CA GLY A 240 17.38 11.09 -20.64
C GLY A 240 17.67 9.94 -19.66
N ARG A 241 16.70 9.57 -18.80
CA ARG A 241 16.82 8.44 -17.86
C ARG A 241 16.37 7.11 -18.44
N LEU A 242 15.55 7.10 -19.49
CA LEU A 242 15.21 5.87 -20.22
C LEU A 242 16.45 5.17 -20.81
N THR A 243 17.51 5.93 -21.09
CA THR A 243 18.79 5.42 -21.62
C THR A 243 19.85 5.22 -20.53
N SER A 244 19.48 5.34 -19.25
CA SER A 244 20.40 5.12 -18.14
C SER A 244 20.88 3.67 -18.11
N VAL A 245 22.16 3.45 -17.76
CA VAL A 245 22.68 2.10 -17.50
C VAL A 245 22.03 1.45 -16.28
N LYS A 246 21.47 2.25 -15.36
CA LYS A 246 20.84 1.77 -14.14
C LYS A 246 19.37 1.37 -14.39
N LEU A 247 19.06 0.11 -14.08
CA LEU A 247 17.71 -0.47 -14.24
C LEU A 247 16.60 0.36 -13.56
N ASN A 248 16.80 0.73 -12.30
CA ASN A 248 15.83 1.52 -11.51
C ASN A 248 15.55 2.90 -12.11
N GLU A 249 16.52 3.50 -12.82
CA GLU A 249 16.34 4.78 -13.50
C GLU A 249 15.45 4.63 -14.73
N ARG A 250 15.67 3.59 -15.53
CA ARG A 250 14.83 3.29 -16.71
C ARG A 250 13.40 2.96 -16.29
N TYR A 251 13.24 2.12 -15.27
CA TYR A 251 11.95 1.76 -14.69
C TYR A 251 11.19 3.01 -14.20
N ALA A 252 11.83 3.85 -13.37
CA ALA A 252 11.20 5.06 -12.85
C ALA A 252 10.85 6.06 -13.95
N ALA A 253 11.68 6.20 -14.98
CA ALA A 253 11.42 7.08 -16.11
C ALA A 253 10.22 6.61 -16.94
N ALA A 254 10.17 5.32 -17.30
CA ALA A 254 9.04 4.75 -18.05
C ALA A 254 7.72 4.92 -17.27
N LYS A 255 7.75 4.62 -15.97
CA LYS A 255 6.58 4.82 -15.09
C LYS A 255 6.17 6.29 -15.01
N ALA A 256 7.11 7.24 -14.90
CA ALA A 256 6.80 8.67 -14.90
C ALA A 256 6.09 9.13 -16.18
N LEU A 257 6.61 8.70 -17.33
CA LEU A 257 6.12 9.09 -18.65
C LEU A 257 4.71 8.56 -18.92
N ARG A 258 4.35 7.39 -18.37
CA ARG A 258 2.96 6.90 -18.36
C ARG A 258 1.99 7.95 -17.79
N TYR A 259 2.31 8.57 -16.66
CA TYR A 259 1.43 9.52 -15.98
C TYR A 259 1.56 10.97 -16.48
N ARG A 260 2.72 11.36 -17.02
CA ARG A 260 2.94 12.73 -17.52
C ARG A 260 2.54 12.92 -18.98
N GLY A 261 2.57 11.85 -19.77
CA GLY A 261 2.60 11.96 -21.22
C GLY A 261 3.99 12.28 -21.74
N TYR A 262 4.12 12.19 -23.06
CA TYR A 262 5.39 12.32 -23.77
C TYR A 262 5.18 12.64 -25.25
N GLY A 263 6.19 13.22 -25.90
CA GLY A 263 6.20 13.51 -27.33
C GLY A 263 6.69 12.34 -28.20
N ALA A 264 6.66 12.55 -29.53
CA ALA A 264 6.99 11.53 -30.52
C ALA A 264 8.42 10.96 -30.41
N GLU A 265 9.39 11.80 -30.01
CA GLU A 265 10.78 11.33 -29.82
C GLU A 265 10.87 10.34 -28.65
N CYS A 266 10.24 10.67 -27.53
CA CYS A 266 10.20 9.80 -26.36
C CYS A 266 9.36 8.54 -26.61
N GLN A 267 8.30 8.62 -27.43
CA GLN A 267 7.56 7.45 -27.89
C GLN A 267 8.50 6.42 -28.54
N GLY A 268 9.37 6.86 -29.46
CA GLY A 268 10.32 5.96 -30.13
C GLY A 268 11.30 5.28 -29.17
N ILE A 269 11.72 5.98 -28.10
CA ILE A 269 12.58 5.39 -27.07
C ILE A 269 11.81 4.37 -26.21
N LEU A 270 10.55 4.65 -25.86
CA LEU A 270 9.70 3.70 -25.14
C LEU A 270 9.45 2.44 -25.97
N GLU A 271 9.17 2.58 -27.27
CA GLU A 271 9.03 1.45 -28.19
C GLU A 271 10.33 0.64 -28.29
N ALA A 272 11.48 1.30 -28.34
CA ALA A 272 12.77 0.63 -28.36
C ALA A 272 13.04 -0.14 -27.06
N ARG A 273 12.72 0.43 -25.88
CA ARG A 273 12.86 -0.25 -24.58
C ARG A 273 11.92 -1.44 -24.43
N MET A 274 10.66 -1.28 -24.85
CA MET A 274 9.65 -2.35 -24.82
C MET A 274 10.08 -3.57 -25.65
N ASN A 275 10.69 -3.34 -26.82
CA ASN A 275 11.06 -4.41 -27.76
C ASN A 275 12.52 -4.90 -27.61
N ASP A 276 13.29 -4.36 -26.68
CA ASP A 276 14.68 -4.77 -26.45
C ASP A 276 14.72 -6.11 -25.71
N GLY A 277 15.20 -7.17 -26.36
CA GLY A 277 15.24 -8.52 -25.79
C GLY A 277 16.21 -8.69 -24.61
N ASP A 278 17.16 -7.77 -24.43
CA ASP A 278 18.09 -7.75 -23.29
C ASP A 278 17.61 -6.85 -22.14
N GLU A 279 16.48 -6.15 -22.33
CA GLU A 279 15.90 -5.30 -21.30
C GLU A 279 15.17 -6.12 -20.24
N ASP A 280 15.18 -5.61 -19.01
CA ASP A 280 14.47 -6.23 -17.91
C ASP A 280 12.95 -6.15 -18.13
N ILE A 281 12.25 -7.25 -17.84
CA ILE A 281 10.81 -7.39 -18.07
C ILE A 281 9.98 -6.30 -17.39
N TYR A 282 10.39 -5.80 -16.22
CA TYR A 282 9.65 -4.73 -15.54
C TYR A 282 9.79 -3.40 -16.28
N VAL A 283 10.95 -3.11 -16.89
CA VAL A 283 11.11 -1.92 -17.73
C VAL A 283 10.31 -2.06 -19.02
N GLN A 284 10.33 -3.23 -19.64
CA GLN A 284 9.53 -3.51 -20.84
C GLN A 284 8.03 -3.32 -20.55
N LEU A 285 7.53 -3.86 -19.43
CA LEU A 285 6.14 -3.71 -19.01
C LEU A 285 5.77 -2.26 -18.69
N GLU A 286 6.62 -1.48 -17.99
CA GLU A 286 6.32 -0.05 -17.78
C GLU A 286 6.34 0.76 -19.08
N ALA A 287 7.25 0.44 -20.02
CA ALA A 287 7.29 1.08 -21.32
C ALA A 287 6.03 0.76 -22.13
N ALA A 288 5.61 -0.51 -22.14
CA ALA A 288 4.35 -0.93 -22.74
C ALA A 288 3.13 -0.26 -22.08
N ALA A 289 3.13 -0.13 -20.75
CA ALA A 289 2.07 0.54 -20.01
C ALA A 289 2.00 2.04 -20.32
N ALA A 290 3.15 2.71 -20.48
CA ALA A 290 3.19 4.09 -20.94
C ALA A 290 2.58 4.22 -22.34
N LEU A 291 2.99 3.36 -23.28
CA LEU A 291 2.42 3.31 -24.64
C LEU A 291 0.91 3.05 -24.64
N ALA A 292 0.46 2.05 -23.89
CA ALA A 292 -0.94 1.67 -23.77
C ALA A 292 -1.82 2.78 -23.17
N ALA A 293 -1.35 3.43 -22.09
CA ALA A 293 -2.06 4.54 -21.44
C ALA A 293 -2.26 5.76 -22.35
N HIS A 294 -1.43 5.92 -23.38
CA HIS A 294 -1.53 6.96 -24.40
C HIS A 294 -2.08 6.43 -25.74
N ASN A 295 -2.84 5.32 -25.70
CA ASN A 295 -3.56 4.71 -26.82
C ASN A 295 -2.69 4.21 -27.99
N HIS A 296 -1.42 3.90 -27.74
CA HIS A 296 -0.58 3.23 -28.74
C HIS A 296 -0.86 1.72 -28.72
N GLU A 297 -1.33 1.21 -29.86
CA GLU A 297 -1.67 -0.21 -30.03
C GLU A 297 -0.47 -1.15 -29.80
N SER A 298 0.75 -0.68 -30.06
CA SER A 298 1.98 -1.43 -29.81
C SER A 298 2.14 -1.83 -28.34
N GLY A 299 1.82 -0.92 -27.41
CA GLY A 299 1.86 -1.20 -25.97
C GLY A 299 0.82 -2.26 -25.57
N TRP A 300 -0.40 -2.14 -26.08
CA TRP A 300 -1.46 -3.11 -25.80
C TRP A 300 -1.15 -4.50 -26.36
N ARG A 301 -0.64 -4.59 -27.59
CA ARG A 301 -0.21 -5.87 -28.17
C ARG A 301 0.89 -6.53 -27.35
N PHE A 302 1.86 -5.76 -26.85
CA PHE A 302 2.90 -6.29 -25.99
C PHE A 302 2.32 -6.83 -24.67
N ILE A 303 1.42 -6.08 -24.03
CA ILE A 303 0.74 -6.51 -22.80
C ILE A 303 -0.05 -7.80 -23.03
N GLU A 304 -0.85 -7.87 -24.09
CA GLU A 304 -1.64 -9.06 -24.43
C GLU A 304 -0.74 -10.27 -24.76
N ASP A 305 0.37 -10.04 -25.46
CA ASP A 305 1.41 -11.05 -25.67
C ASP A 305 2.02 -11.53 -24.35
N LYS A 306 2.32 -10.65 -23.38
CA LYS A 306 2.85 -11.05 -22.06
C LYS A 306 1.83 -11.66 -21.12
N LEU A 307 0.54 -11.65 -21.47
CA LEU A 307 -0.44 -12.50 -20.81
C LEU A 307 -0.42 -13.92 -21.40
N ARG A 308 -0.65 -14.08 -22.71
CA ARG A 308 -0.99 -15.39 -23.30
C ARG A 308 -0.25 -15.75 -24.59
N GLY A 309 0.89 -15.12 -24.86
CA GLY A 309 1.66 -15.21 -26.10
C GLY A 309 1.63 -16.59 -26.76
N MET A 310 1.33 -16.61 -28.07
CA MET A 310 1.02 -17.86 -28.80
C MET A 310 2.26 -18.71 -29.13
N THR A 311 3.45 -18.15 -29.00
CA THR A 311 4.69 -18.71 -29.57
C THR A 311 5.74 -19.13 -28.53
N LEU A 312 5.65 -18.63 -27.30
CA LEU A 312 6.63 -18.91 -26.24
C LEU A 312 5.93 -19.03 -24.89
N GLU A 313 6.43 -19.94 -24.05
CA GLU A 313 5.98 -20.06 -22.67
C GLU A 313 6.38 -18.80 -21.88
N ILE A 314 5.39 -18.17 -21.24
CA ILE A 314 5.60 -16.96 -20.44
C ILE A 314 5.65 -17.35 -18.97
N PRO A 315 6.67 -16.91 -18.21
CA PRO A 315 6.71 -17.18 -16.78
C PRO A 315 5.45 -16.69 -16.07
N VAL A 316 4.87 -17.51 -15.21
CA VAL A 316 3.63 -17.15 -14.47
C VAL A 316 3.80 -15.87 -13.64
N ALA A 317 5.01 -15.61 -13.12
CA ALA A 317 5.34 -14.35 -12.46
C ALA A 317 5.22 -13.13 -13.39
N THR A 318 5.59 -13.28 -14.67
CA THR A 318 5.43 -12.23 -15.68
C THR A 318 3.96 -12.03 -16.04
N GLN A 319 3.18 -13.11 -16.14
CA GLN A 319 1.74 -13.01 -16.38
C GLN A 319 1.04 -12.26 -15.24
N LEU A 320 1.36 -12.61 -13.99
CA LEU A 320 0.80 -11.94 -12.81
C LEU A 320 1.20 -10.46 -12.79
N GLU A 321 2.47 -10.15 -13.03
CA GLU A 321 2.90 -8.75 -13.10
C GLU A 321 2.20 -7.98 -14.22
N THR A 322 1.96 -8.63 -15.37
CA THR A 322 1.23 -8.03 -16.49
C THR A 322 -0.22 -7.73 -16.11
N VAL A 323 -0.90 -8.63 -15.40
CA VAL A 323 -2.25 -8.38 -14.84
C VAL A 323 -2.25 -7.16 -13.91
N ILE A 324 -1.25 -7.05 -13.04
CA ILE A 324 -1.14 -5.90 -12.13
C ILE A 324 -0.88 -4.61 -12.91
N VAL A 325 0.00 -4.63 -13.90
CA VAL A 325 0.27 -3.48 -14.77
C VAL A 325 -0.98 -3.03 -15.52
N VAL A 326 -1.78 -3.97 -16.05
CA VAL A 326 -3.06 -3.67 -16.70
C VAL A 326 -4.02 -2.95 -15.75
N SER A 327 -4.08 -3.38 -14.49
CA SER A 327 -4.95 -2.75 -13.48
C SER A 327 -4.58 -1.30 -13.14
N GLU A 328 -3.34 -0.90 -13.41
CA GLU A 328 -2.86 0.48 -13.21
C GLU A 328 -3.12 1.40 -14.40
N ILE A 329 -3.70 0.88 -15.50
CA ILE A 329 -4.07 1.65 -16.69
C ILE A 329 -5.59 1.82 -16.67
N PRO A 330 -6.14 2.97 -16.23
CA PRO A 330 -7.57 3.12 -15.94
C PRO A 330 -8.38 3.33 -17.24
N THR A 331 -8.56 2.27 -18.02
CA THR A 331 -9.30 2.26 -19.29
C THR A 331 -10.27 1.09 -19.36
N GLU A 332 -11.34 1.24 -20.13
CA GLU A 332 -12.29 0.16 -20.42
C GLU A 332 -11.59 -1.08 -21.03
N ARG A 333 -10.52 -0.88 -21.82
CA ARG A 333 -9.75 -2.00 -22.39
C ARG A 333 -9.08 -2.82 -21.29
N SER A 334 -8.47 -2.18 -20.30
CA SER A 334 -7.88 -2.87 -19.15
C SER A 334 -8.92 -3.67 -18.39
N GLU A 335 -10.07 -3.06 -18.10
CA GLU A 335 -11.17 -3.72 -17.40
C GLU A 335 -11.64 -4.96 -18.16
N ARG A 336 -11.88 -4.86 -19.48
CA ARG A 336 -12.27 -6.01 -20.31
C ARG A 336 -11.21 -7.11 -20.33
N ILE A 337 -9.92 -6.76 -20.39
CA ILE A 337 -8.83 -7.73 -20.30
C ILE A 337 -8.89 -8.46 -18.96
N LEU A 338 -9.01 -7.74 -17.84
CA LEU A 338 -9.06 -8.33 -16.51
C LEU A 338 -10.30 -9.22 -16.32
N ILE A 339 -11.47 -8.80 -16.81
CA ILE A 339 -12.69 -9.63 -16.82
C ILE A 339 -12.45 -10.93 -17.61
N SER A 340 -11.84 -10.83 -18.79
CA SER A 340 -11.56 -12.01 -19.62
C SER A 340 -10.61 -12.99 -18.92
N VAL A 341 -9.58 -12.48 -18.23
CA VAL A 341 -8.65 -13.31 -17.45
C VAL A 341 -9.37 -13.96 -16.27
N LEU A 342 -10.23 -13.23 -15.56
CA LEU A 342 -10.95 -13.74 -14.40
C LEU A 342 -11.93 -14.87 -14.76
N GLN A 343 -12.64 -14.74 -15.89
CA GLN A 343 -13.72 -15.63 -16.31
C GLN A 343 -13.24 -16.88 -17.06
N ASP A 344 -11.99 -16.88 -17.52
CA ASP A 344 -11.43 -17.97 -18.29
C ASP A 344 -10.77 -19.00 -17.34
N ASP A 345 -11.38 -20.18 -17.27
CA ASP A 345 -10.99 -21.27 -16.36
C ASP A 345 -9.66 -21.95 -16.76
N ASP A 346 -9.11 -21.67 -17.95
CA ASP A 346 -7.81 -22.19 -18.38
C ASP A 346 -6.64 -21.43 -17.74
N TRP A 347 -6.88 -20.27 -17.13
CA TRP A 347 -5.86 -19.54 -16.39
C TRP A 347 -5.54 -20.16 -15.04
N ASP A 348 -4.27 -20.03 -14.64
CA ASP A 348 -3.83 -20.34 -13.29
C ASP A 348 -4.65 -19.55 -12.24
N GLU A 349 -4.96 -20.21 -11.13
CA GLU A 349 -5.83 -19.65 -10.09
C GLU A 349 -5.27 -18.38 -9.43
N GLU A 350 -3.96 -18.24 -9.32
CA GLU A 350 -3.33 -17.03 -8.78
C GLU A 350 -3.40 -15.88 -9.81
N ILE A 351 -3.34 -16.17 -11.11
CA ILE A 351 -3.53 -15.17 -12.18
C ILE A 351 -4.96 -14.65 -12.18
N ARG A 352 -5.95 -15.54 -12.04
CA ARG A 352 -7.37 -15.16 -11.91
C ARG A 352 -7.63 -14.37 -10.63
N ALA A 353 -7.05 -14.79 -9.51
CA ALA A 353 -7.12 -14.02 -8.27
C ALA A 353 -6.45 -12.64 -8.42
N GLY A 354 -5.38 -12.55 -9.20
CA GLY A 354 -4.76 -11.30 -9.62
C GLY A 354 -5.70 -10.40 -10.41
N ALA A 355 -6.45 -10.97 -11.35
CA ALA A 355 -7.43 -10.23 -12.13
C ALA A 355 -8.61 -9.75 -11.28
N ALA A 356 -9.12 -10.59 -10.36
CA ALA A 356 -10.13 -10.19 -9.39
C ALA A 356 -9.65 -9.00 -8.54
N TRP A 357 -8.43 -9.08 -8.00
CA TRP A 357 -7.82 -7.97 -7.25
C TRP A 357 -7.70 -6.71 -8.12
N GLY A 358 -7.28 -6.85 -9.38
CA GLY A 358 -7.13 -5.75 -10.33
C GLY A 358 -8.45 -5.06 -10.67
N LEU A 359 -9.56 -5.79 -10.79
CA LEU A 359 -10.90 -5.22 -10.99
C LEU A 359 -11.37 -4.38 -9.80
N GLY A 360 -10.82 -4.59 -8.60
CA GLY A 360 -11.06 -3.71 -7.46
C GLY A 360 -10.54 -2.28 -7.65
N GLN A 361 -9.71 -2.03 -8.68
CA GLN A 361 -9.25 -0.69 -9.04
C GLN A 361 -10.22 0.04 -9.99
N PHE A 362 -11.28 -0.62 -10.45
CA PHE A 362 -12.26 -0.10 -11.40
C PHE A 362 -13.61 0.04 -10.72
N ASP A 363 -13.97 1.30 -10.44
CA ASP A 363 -15.25 1.66 -9.84
C ASP A 363 -16.38 1.59 -10.87
N SER A 364 -16.81 0.37 -11.20
CA SER A 364 -17.76 0.11 -12.29
C SER A 364 -18.72 -1.04 -11.99
N GLU A 365 -19.96 -0.92 -12.48
CA GLU A 365 -20.96 -1.98 -12.46
C GLU A 365 -20.49 -3.26 -13.18
N GLN A 366 -19.71 -3.11 -14.26
CA GLN A 366 -19.20 -4.24 -15.02
C GLN A 366 -18.19 -5.06 -14.20
N SER A 367 -17.30 -4.37 -13.48
CA SER A 367 -16.37 -4.98 -12.54
C SER A 367 -17.12 -5.66 -11.40
N ALA A 368 -18.12 -5.00 -10.80
CA ALA A 368 -18.94 -5.58 -9.75
C ALA A 368 -19.64 -6.88 -10.18
N VAL A 369 -20.24 -6.90 -11.38
CA VAL A 369 -20.89 -8.10 -11.94
C VAL A 369 -19.88 -9.22 -12.18
N ALA A 370 -18.71 -8.91 -12.76
CA ALA A 370 -17.67 -9.90 -12.99
C ALA A 370 -17.16 -10.52 -11.68
N LEU A 371 -16.97 -9.71 -10.64
CA LEU A 371 -16.54 -10.16 -9.31
C LEU A 371 -17.60 -11.05 -8.65
N VAL A 372 -18.88 -10.64 -8.64
CA VAL A 372 -19.98 -11.45 -8.07
C VAL A 372 -20.15 -12.79 -8.79
N ASN A 373 -19.91 -12.83 -10.10
CA ASN A 373 -19.95 -14.06 -10.87
C ASN A 373 -18.85 -15.07 -10.50
N THR A 374 -17.84 -14.69 -9.70
CA THR A 374 -16.82 -15.63 -9.22
C THR A 374 -17.23 -16.41 -7.97
N PHE A 375 -18.28 -15.98 -7.26
CA PHE A 375 -18.64 -16.58 -5.98
C PHE A 375 -19.20 -18.01 -6.11
N ASN A 376 -19.65 -18.41 -7.30
CA ASN A 376 -19.98 -19.80 -7.60
C ASN A 376 -18.74 -20.68 -7.96
N SER A 377 -17.53 -20.11 -8.01
CA SER A 377 -16.30 -20.84 -8.28
C SER A 377 -15.96 -21.81 -7.15
N ASN A 378 -15.40 -22.98 -7.48
CA ASN A 378 -14.86 -23.91 -6.48
C ASN A 378 -13.49 -23.47 -5.92
N LYS A 379 -12.91 -22.38 -6.42
CA LYS A 379 -11.60 -21.87 -6.02
C LYS A 379 -11.72 -20.79 -4.97
N ARG A 380 -11.48 -21.15 -3.71
CA ARG A 380 -11.65 -20.26 -2.56
C ARG A 380 -10.79 -19.00 -2.62
N GLU A 381 -9.59 -19.07 -3.20
CA GLU A 381 -8.69 -17.92 -3.32
C GLU A 381 -9.25 -16.83 -4.24
N ILE A 382 -9.86 -17.22 -5.36
CA ILE A 382 -10.52 -16.29 -6.29
C ILE A 382 -11.70 -15.61 -5.58
N GLN A 383 -12.53 -16.37 -4.86
CA GLN A 383 -13.65 -15.82 -4.09
C GLN A 383 -13.19 -14.81 -3.03
N ILE A 384 -12.09 -15.08 -2.33
CA ILE A 384 -11.54 -14.18 -1.30
C ILE A 384 -11.10 -12.85 -1.94
N GLU A 385 -10.35 -12.91 -3.03
CA GLU A 385 -9.91 -11.69 -3.73
C GLU A 385 -11.08 -10.95 -4.35
N ALA A 386 -12.07 -11.66 -4.90
CA ALA A 386 -13.25 -11.02 -5.46
C ALA A 386 -14.10 -10.31 -4.40
N ALA A 387 -14.26 -10.89 -3.20
CA ALA A 387 -14.97 -10.24 -2.10
C ALA A 387 -14.23 -8.99 -1.59
N ARG A 388 -12.89 -9.03 -1.53
CA ARG A 388 -12.05 -7.87 -1.17
C ARG A 388 -12.12 -6.76 -2.21
N ALA A 389 -12.01 -7.11 -3.48
CA ALA A 389 -12.14 -6.17 -4.59
C ALA A 389 -13.53 -5.54 -4.61
N LEU A 390 -14.58 -6.33 -4.38
CA LEU A 390 -15.96 -5.86 -4.30
C LEU A 390 -16.15 -4.86 -3.15
N LEU A 391 -15.58 -5.14 -1.98
CA LEU A 391 -15.58 -4.20 -0.85
C LEU A 391 -14.89 -2.88 -1.19
N LEU A 392 -13.78 -2.92 -1.95
CA LEU A 392 -13.05 -1.72 -2.35
C LEU A 392 -13.88 -0.81 -3.27
N ILE A 393 -14.69 -1.39 -4.15
CA ILE A 393 -15.58 -0.65 -5.08
C ILE A 393 -17.00 -0.47 -4.54
N THR A 394 -17.29 -0.90 -3.30
CA THR A 394 -18.64 -0.74 -2.72
C THR A 394 -19.00 0.73 -2.47
N PRO A 395 -18.10 1.58 -1.92
CA PRO A 395 -18.41 3.00 -1.71
C PRO A 395 -18.83 3.69 -3.01
N GLY A 396 -20.06 4.18 -3.09
CA GLY A 396 -20.62 4.81 -4.29
C GLY A 396 -21.43 3.88 -5.20
N ASN A 397 -21.37 2.56 -4.99
CA ASN A 397 -22.13 1.55 -5.74
C ASN A 397 -23.11 0.75 -4.87
N GLU A 398 -23.40 1.21 -3.65
CA GLU A 398 -24.19 0.45 -2.67
C GLU A 398 -25.57 0.04 -3.23
N GLY A 399 -26.26 0.98 -3.89
CA GLY A 399 -27.57 0.72 -4.49
C GLY A 399 -27.53 -0.37 -5.56
N PHE A 400 -26.55 -0.28 -6.47
CA PHE A 400 -26.33 -1.29 -7.51
C PHE A 400 -26.05 -2.67 -6.91
N LEU A 401 -25.21 -2.73 -5.88
CA LEU A 401 -24.84 -3.97 -5.20
C LEU A 401 -26.02 -4.58 -4.42
N VAL A 402 -26.89 -3.74 -3.84
CA VAL A 402 -28.16 -4.19 -3.23
C VAL A 402 -29.10 -4.78 -4.29
N ASP A 403 -29.20 -4.15 -5.46
CA ASP A 403 -30.00 -4.69 -6.57
C ASP A 403 -29.43 -6.02 -7.10
N LEU A 404 -28.10 -6.13 -7.17
CA LEU A 404 -27.42 -7.36 -7.54
C LEU A 404 -27.63 -8.47 -6.50
N LEU A 405 -27.70 -8.14 -5.21
CA LEU A 405 -27.99 -9.10 -4.13
C LEU A 405 -29.37 -9.73 -4.29
N LYS A 406 -30.37 -8.93 -4.67
CA LYS A 406 -31.74 -9.39 -4.90
C LYS A 406 -31.83 -10.29 -6.14
N THR A 407 -31.15 -9.91 -7.21
CA THR A 407 -31.30 -10.51 -8.54
C THR A 407 -30.35 -11.68 -8.84
N THR A 408 -29.24 -11.80 -8.13
CA THR A 408 -28.27 -12.88 -8.32
C THR A 408 -28.78 -14.23 -7.78
N THR A 409 -28.12 -15.31 -8.18
CA THR A 409 -28.42 -16.67 -7.73
C THR A 409 -27.93 -16.92 -6.30
N ASP A 410 -28.58 -17.84 -5.60
CA ASP A 410 -28.35 -18.16 -4.18
C ASP A 410 -26.88 -18.50 -3.84
N ASP A 411 -26.15 -19.08 -4.79
CA ASP A 411 -24.74 -19.50 -4.70
C ASP A 411 -23.73 -18.35 -4.87
N LYS A 412 -24.20 -17.13 -5.17
CA LYS A 412 -23.35 -15.95 -5.39
C LYS A 412 -23.54 -14.84 -4.35
N ARG A 413 -24.45 -15.02 -3.38
CA ARG A 413 -24.79 -13.96 -2.41
C ARG A 413 -23.78 -13.78 -1.28
N ASP A 414 -22.97 -14.79 -0.97
CA ASP A 414 -22.12 -14.84 0.22
C ASP A 414 -21.04 -13.74 0.23
N GLY A 415 -20.25 -13.62 -0.84
CA GLY A 415 -19.20 -12.62 -0.96
C GLY A 415 -19.76 -11.20 -1.12
N LEU A 416 -20.91 -11.06 -1.78
CA LEU A 416 -21.62 -9.78 -1.91
C LEU A 416 -22.15 -9.30 -0.56
N ALA A 417 -22.77 -10.19 0.21
CA ALA A 417 -23.22 -9.90 1.57
C ALA A 417 -22.04 -9.55 2.50
N TRP A 418 -20.89 -10.21 2.33
CA TRP A 418 -19.68 -9.90 3.08
C TRP A 418 -19.19 -8.46 2.86
N ALA A 419 -19.25 -7.96 1.62
CA ALA A 419 -18.87 -6.60 1.26
C ALA A 419 -19.88 -5.56 1.79
N LEU A 420 -21.18 -5.77 1.52
CA LEU A 420 -22.26 -4.87 1.97
C LEU A 420 -22.30 -4.71 3.49
N ALA A 421 -22.06 -5.79 4.24
CA ALA A 421 -22.00 -5.76 5.71
C ALA A 421 -20.90 -4.83 6.26
N ARG A 422 -19.81 -4.61 5.50
CA ARG A 422 -18.64 -3.82 5.92
C ARG A 422 -18.68 -2.39 5.43
N SER A 423 -19.37 -2.13 4.33
CA SER A 423 -19.53 -0.78 3.81
C SER A 423 -20.59 0.01 4.59
N GLY A 424 -21.79 -0.55 4.77
CA GLY A 424 -22.96 0.26 5.09
C GLY A 424 -23.26 1.25 3.96
N GLY A 425 -23.80 2.43 4.28
CA GLY A 425 -24.02 3.50 3.30
C GLY A 425 -25.33 3.42 2.51
N PHE A 426 -26.19 2.45 2.82
CA PHE A 426 -27.52 2.28 2.22
C PHE A 426 -28.57 2.00 3.29
N ASP A 427 -29.85 2.18 2.96
CA ASP A 427 -30.97 1.82 3.83
C ASP A 427 -31.19 0.30 3.81
N PRO A 428 -31.07 -0.42 4.94
CA PRO A 428 -31.32 -1.86 5.00
C PRO A 428 -32.69 -2.28 4.46
N ALA A 429 -33.71 -1.42 4.53
CA ALA A 429 -35.04 -1.73 4.01
C ALA A 429 -35.04 -1.92 2.48
N SER A 430 -34.08 -1.32 1.76
CA SER A 430 -33.95 -1.43 0.29
C SER A 430 -33.56 -2.82 -0.21
N MET A 431 -33.07 -3.69 0.69
CA MET A 431 -32.75 -5.09 0.39
C MET A 431 -34.00 -5.97 0.24
N PHE A 432 -35.16 -5.47 0.66
CA PHE A 432 -36.44 -6.17 0.57
C PHE A 432 -37.25 -5.67 -0.62
N ASP A 433 -37.77 -6.59 -1.42
CA ASP A 433 -38.66 -6.32 -2.56
C ASP A 433 -40.03 -7.02 -2.42
N GLY A 434 -40.31 -7.62 -1.25
CA GLY A 434 -41.52 -8.39 -0.99
C GLY A 434 -41.51 -9.81 -1.59
N THR A 435 -40.44 -10.22 -2.27
CA THR A 435 -40.28 -11.55 -2.89
C THR A 435 -39.05 -12.32 -2.37
N SER A 436 -38.45 -11.84 -1.27
CA SER A 436 -37.22 -12.40 -0.71
C SER A 436 -37.36 -13.87 -0.33
N ASN A 437 -36.57 -14.73 -0.99
CA ASN A 437 -36.49 -16.14 -0.65
C ASN A 437 -35.72 -16.37 0.67
N ASP A 438 -35.78 -17.59 1.19
CA ASP A 438 -35.12 -17.94 2.47
C ASP A 438 -33.60 -17.70 2.42
N ASN A 439 -32.95 -17.97 1.28
CA ASN A 439 -31.52 -17.71 1.10
C ASN A 439 -31.18 -16.21 1.20
N LEU A 440 -31.93 -15.34 0.52
CA LEU A 440 -31.76 -13.89 0.57
C LEU A 440 -31.98 -13.36 1.99
N ARG A 441 -33.04 -13.81 2.67
CA ARG A 441 -33.33 -13.45 4.07
C ARG A 441 -32.17 -13.79 5.01
N ARG A 442 -31.51 -14.94 4.84
CA ARG A 442 -30.31 -15.31 5.62
C ARG A 442 -29.16 -14.33 5.41
N TRP A 443 -28.90 -13.92 4.16
CA TRP A 443 -27.81 -12.98 3.86
C TRP A 443 -28.13 -11.54 4.28
N ILE A 444 -29.39 -11.11 4.18
CA ILE A 444 -29.83 -9.84 4.76
C ILE A 444 -29.62 -9.85 6.28
N SER A 445 -29.97 -10.94 6.96
CA SER A 445 -29.72 -11.11 8.40
C SER A 445 -28.23 -11.02 8.73
N TYR A 446 -27.36 -11.62 7.90
CA TYR A 446 -25.91 -11.48 8.03
C TYR A 446 -25.44 -10.04 7.86
N ILE A 447 -25.92 -9.33 6.84
CA ILE A 447 -25.53 -7.94 6.52
C ILE A 447 -25.84 -7.02 7.70
N ILE A 448 -27.08 -7.05 8.18
CA ILE A 448 -27.54 -6.23 9.32
C ILE A 448 -26.85 -6.68 10.61
N GLY A 449 -26.71 -8.00 10.80
CA GLY A 449 -26.09 -8.59 11.98
C GLY A 449 -24.60 -8.26 12.12
N ARG A 450 -23.84 -8.26 11.01
CA ARG A 450 -22.40 -7.95 11.00
C ARG A 450 -22.07 -6.48 10.81
N GLY A 451 -22.96 -5.70 10.21
CA GLY A 451 -22.76 -4.28 9.95
C GLY A 451 -23.54 -3.38 10.91
N GLN A 452 -23.81 -3.83 12.15
CA GLN A 452 -24.66 -3.09 13.09
C GLN A 452 -24.20 -1.64 13.27
N GLU A 453 -22.89 -1.43 13.42
CA GLU A 453 -22.25 -0.13 13.58
C GLU A 453 -22.20 0.70 12.29
N LYS A 454 -22.57 0.12 11.15
CA LYS A 454 -22.59 0.75 9.83
C LYS A 454 -23.95 1.34 9.46
N PHE A 455 -25.01 0.98 10.19
CA PHE A 455 -26.37 1.47 9.95
C PHE A 455 -26.89 2.30 11.11
N VAL A 456 -27.83 3.19 10.81
CA VAL A 456 -28.47 4.02 11.83
C VAL A 456 -29.48 3.18 12.62
N ALA A 457 -29.55 3.35 13.94
CA ALA A 457 -30.38 2.53 14.82
C ALA A 457 -31.87 2.53 14.40
N GLU A 458 -32.40 3.68 14.00
CA GLU A 458 -33.78 3.81 13.51
C GLU A 458 -34.05 2.98 12.25
N GLN A 459 -33.06 2.87 11.34
CA GLN A 459 -33.19 2.05 10.12
C GLN A 459 -33.22 0.56 10.45
N ILE A 460 -32.39 0.13 11.41
CA ILE A 460 -32.37 -1.24 11.89
C ILE A 460 -33.72 -1.60 12.54
N GLU A 461 -34.26 -0.72 13.40
CA GLU A 461 -35.56 -0.94 14.06
C GLU A 461 -36.72 -1.01 13.06
N ALA A 462 -36.65 -0.24 11.97
CA ALA A 462 -37.66 -0.30 10.91
C ALA A 462 -37.76 -1.69 10.26
N ILE A 463 -36.68 -2.48 10.25
CA ILE A 463 -36.69 -3.85 9.69
C ILE A 463 -37.65 -4.76 10.46
N ARG A 464 -37.88 -4.52 11.75
CA ARG A 464 -38.90 -5.27 12.51
C ARG A 464 -40.30 -5.16 11.89
N GLY A 465 -40.61 -4.03 11.25
CA GLY A 465 -41.86 -3.82 10.54
C GLY A 465 -41.89 -4.44 9.14
N VAL A 466 -40.72 -4.63 8.52
CA VAL A 466 -40.57 -5.20 7.17
C VAL A 466 -40.51 -6.72 7.22
N ASP A 467 -39.66 -7.28 8.09
CA ASP A 467 -39.43 -8.71 8.23
C ASP A 467 -38.95 -9.07 9.65
N GLN A 468 -39.88 -9.59 10.46
CA GLN A 468 -39.62 -9.94 11.86
C GLN A 468 -38.61 -11.08 12.03
N GLU A 469 -38.57 -12.01 11.09
CA GLU A 469 -37.67 -13.18 11.16
C GLU A 469 -36.23 -12.75 10.91
N VAL A 470 -36.00 -11.89 9.91
CA VAL A 470 -34.69 -11.32 9.61
C VAL A 470 -34.21 -10.42 10.77
N TYR A 471 -35.08 -9.56 11.29
CA TYR A 471 -34.74 -8.73 12.45
C TYR A 471 -34.34 -9.60 13.65
N PHE A 472 -35.10 -10.65 13.96
CA PHE A 472 -34.76 -11.59 15.02
C PHE A 472 -33.40 -12.25 14.78
N ALA A 473 -33.15 -12.79 13.59
CA ALA A 473 -31.88 -13.44 13.26
C ALA A 473 -30.67 -12.50 13.38
N ALA A 474 -30.80 -11.25 12.93
CA ALA A 474 -29.76 -10.23 13.11
C ALA A 474 -29.49 -9.95 14.60
N THR A 475 -30.55 -9.84 15.43
CA THR A 475 -30.39 -9.59 16.88
C THR A 475 -29.69 -10.74 17.60
N VAL A 476 -29.96 -11.99 17.22
CA VAL A 476 -29.25 -13.16 17.75
C VAL A 476 -27.77 -13.09 17.38
N LEU A 477 -27.45 -12.69 16.15
CA LEU A 477 -26.07 -12.55 15.72
C LEU A 477 -25.34 -11.47 16.52
N TRP A 478 -25.96 -10.33 16.83
CA TRP A 478 -25.35 -9.31 17.70
C TRP A 478 -24.99 -9.84 19.09
N GLN A 479 -25.88 -10.64 19.71
CA GLN A 479 -25.60 -11.25 21.02
C GLN A 479 -24.40 -12.19 20.97
N ILE A 480 -24.25 -12.96 19.89
CA ILE A 480 -23.11 -13.86 19.70
C ILE A 480 -21.82 -13.06 19.48
N LEU A 481 -21.85 -12.06 18.60
CA LEU A 481 -20.68 -11.26 18.24
C LEU A 481 -20.20 -10.33 19.34
N GLY A 482 -21.11 -9.77 20.13
CA GLY A 482 -20.79 -8.94 21.30
C GLY A 482 -20.42 -9.74 22.54
N SER A 483 -20.50 -11.07 22.49
CA SER A 483 -20.14 -11.92 23.61
C SER A 483 -18.63 -12.02 23.77
N TRP A 484 -18.16 -12.03 25.02
CA TRP A 484 -16.75 -12.26 25.36
C TRP A 484 -16.22 -13.61 24.86
N VAL A 485 -17.11 -14.57 24.54
CA VAL A 485 -16.72 -15.87 23.96
C VAL A 485 -16.44 -15.82 22.45
N HIS A 486 -16.84 -14.77 21.73
CA HIS A 486 -16.72 -14.72 20.26
C HIS A 486 -15.26 -14.86 19.80
N ASP A 487 -14.36 -14.14 20.47
CA ASP A 487 -12.93 -14.11 20.17
C ASP A 487 -12.09 -14.95 21.15
N LEU A 488 -12.75 -15.77 21.98
CA LEU A 488 -12.07 -16.63 22.95
C LEU A 488 -11.33 -17.76 22.22
N LYS A 489 -10.00 -17.73 22.26
CA LYS A 489 -9.14 -18.78 21.69
C LYS A 489 -8.79 -19.82 22.76
N GLU A 490 -8.88 -21.11 22.42
CA GLU A 490 -8.31 -22.21 23.20
C GLU A 490 -6.79 -22.17 23.03
N TYR A 491 -6.07 -21.58 23.99
CA TYR A 491 -4.61 -21.52 23.96
C TYR A 491 -3.96 -22.80 24.49
#